data_AF-A0A8K0U725-F1
#
_entry.id   AF-A0A8K0U725-F1
#
_cell.length_a   1.000
_cell.length_b   1.000
_cell.length_c   1.000
_cell.angle_alpha   90.00
_cell.angle_beta   90.00
_cell.angle_gamma   90.00
#
_symmetry.space_group_name_H-M   'P 1'
#
loop_
_entity.id
_entity.type
_entity.pdbx_description
1 polymer ?
#
loop_
_entity_poly.entity_id
_entity_poly.type
_entity_poly.pdbx_seq_one_letter_code
_entity_poly.pdbx_strand_id
1 'polypeptide(L)'
;MLLRPPSRSTLSHVPDFPPSFDPTSDQDFTFNTRPADDLRSVREFAELLRSDKVQEALRAARESEAADKSELGISFRRQGRKRKRSVSPVGSPQPYVPPPPRSSSLFSPPEDDPLPLRVESLVQFVRDFNHGEFKHAFTAEADGIPPSSKCKLAIWSRTKMLQDELKALEETPSSSGSGRLVAAKLPNPTVLRFMIPDILFTYISLIVTSAEDPIQVESVTAFGPREKKLPHQRSDYQVFQMLSQHIAKMLQSYPRVPLQILVSLLVSYRGLFVEQCTSCRRVLSQEGHIPPVARVWTPKERPAPSVNAIECKQPNADGGTSGPPVPSEPVNDDVADHGSGHWEPRHAACLYN
;
A
#
# COMPACT_ATOMS: atom_id res chain seq x y z
N MET A 1 59.46 -11.43 -51.52
CA MET A 1 58.41 -10.46 -51.13
C MET A 1 58.63 -10.09 -49.67
N LEU A 2 59.11 -8.87 -49.41
CA LEU A 2 59.45 -8.37 -48.08
C LEU A 2 58.23 -7.66 -47.47
N LEU A 3 57.75 -8.16 -46.33
CA LEU A 3 56.61 -7.57 -45.61
C LEU A 3 57.11 -6.49 -44.64
N ARG A 4 56.58 -5.28 -44.82
CA ARG A 4 56.88 -4.08 -44.04
C ARG A 4 55.96 -4.04 -42.81
N PRO A 5 56.46 -3.80 -41.59
CA PRO A 5 55.62 -3.68 -40.40
C PRO A 5 54.89 -2.31 -40.36
N PRO A 6 53.68 -2.23 -39.77
CA PRO A 6 52.92 -1.00 -39.69
C PRO A 6 53.48 -0.03 -38.62
N SER A 7 53.55 1.23 -39.02
CA SER A 7 54.02 2.37 -38.24
C SER A 7 53.12 2.64 -37.02
N ARG A 8 53.73 2.71 -35.84
CA ARG A 8 53.09 3.22 -34.62
C ARG A 8 52.84 4.72 -34.77
N SER A 9 51.57 5.11 -34.82
CA SER A 9 51.15 6.51 -34.70
C SER A 9 51.05 6.88 -33.23
N THR A 10 51.89 7.81 -32.79
CA THR A 10 51.83 8.45 -31.47
C THR A 10 50.84 9.60 -31.51
N LEU A 11 49.58 9.33 -31.13
CA LEU A 11 48.59 10.36 -30.80
C LEU A 11 48.63 10.58 -29.28
N SER A 12 49.47 11.52 -28.84
CA SER A 12 49.44 12.10 -27.51
C SER A 12 48.63 13.40 -27.56
N HIS A 13 47.32 13.29 -27.47
CA HIS A 13 46.48 14.42 -27.10
C HIS A 13 45.61 13.92 -25.95
N VAL A 14 46.03 14.23 -24.73
CA VAL A 14 45.21 14.02 -23.53
C VAL A 14 44.20 15.17 -23.52
N PRO A 15 42.90 14.92 -23.72
CA PRO A 15 41.92 15.95 -23.47
C PRO A 15 41.90 16.24 -21.97
N ASP A 16 41.98 17.51 -21.59
CA ASP A 16 41.75 17.96 -20.22
C ASP A 16 40.34 17.57 -19.80
N PHE A 17 40.23 16.43 -19.11
CA PHE A 17 38.99 16.04 -18.47
C PHE A 17 38.80 16.90 -17.22
N PRO A 18 37.61 17.51 -17.03
CA PRO A 18 37.29 18.16 -15.76
C PRO A 18 37.43 17.15 -14.62
N PRO A 19 37.77 17.62 -13.40
CA PRO A 19 38.09 16.77 -12.27
C PRO A 19 37.00 15.73 -12.01
N SER A 20 37.47 14.51 -11.71
CA SER A 20 36.66 13.35 -11.33
C SER A 20 35.53 13.76 -10.38
N PHE A 21 34.31 13.47 -10.80
CA PHE A 21 33.10 13.64 -9.99
C PHE A 21 33.28 12.84 -8.70
N ASP A 22 33.37 13.53 -7.55
CA ASP A 22 33.47 12.90 -6.24
C ASP A 22 32.04 12.72 -5.68
N PRO A 23 31.48 11.49 -5.68
CA PRO A 23 30.13 11.25 -5.22
C PRO A 23 29.98 11.34 -3.69
N THR A 24 31.06 11.64 -2.96
CA THR A 24 31.04 11.80 -1.50
C THR A 24 31.07 13.25 -1.03
N SER A 25 31.09 14.23 -1.94
CA SER A 25 30.77 15.60 -1.55
C SER A 25 29.26 15.69 -1.33
N ASP A 26 28.84 15.42 -0.10
CA ASP A 26 27.52 15.79 0.41
C ASP A 26 27.40 17.32 0.34
N GLN A 27 27.02 17.82 -0.84
CA GLN A 27 26.50 19.17 -0.96
C GLN A 27 25.14 19.15 -0.26
N ASP A 28 25.14 19.59 0.99
CA ASP A 28 23.95 19.91 1.73
C ASP A 28 23.06 20.83 0.88
N PHE A 29 22.03 20.26 0.27
CA PHE A 29 20.96 20.97 -0.42
C PHE A 29 20.10 21.71 0.62
N THR A 30 20.70 22.70 1.27
CA THR A 30 20.01 23.62 2.15
C THR A 30 19.29 24.65 1.28
N PHE A 31 17.95 24.58 1.25
CA PHE A 31 17.06 25.55 0.59
C PHE A 31 17.00 26.88 1.36
N ASN A 32 18.15 27.45 1.70
CA ASN A 32 18.27 28.73 2.42
C ASN A 32 18.42 29.94 1.49
N THR A 33 18.34 29.75 0.17
CA THR A 33 18.36 30.84 -0.80
C THR A 33 17.00 31.52 -0.90
N ARG A 34 17.00 32.85 -0.99
CA ARG A 34 15.75 33.61 -1.18
C ARG A 34 15.10 33.15 -2.50
N PRO A 35 13.77 33.05 -2.59
CA PRO A 35 13.08 32.60 -3.81
C PRO A 35 13.48 33.35 -5.10
N ALA A 36 13.95 34.59 -4.98
CA ALA A 36 14.44 35.38 -6.10
C ALA A 36 15.77 34.87 -6.68
N ASP A 37 16.64 34.28 -5.85
CA ASP A 37 17.93 33.71 -6.26
C ASP A 37 17.73 32.36 -6.95
N ASP A 38 16.75 31.57 -6.50
CA ASP A 38 16.33 30.32 -7.15
C ASP A 38 15.76 30.56 -8.57
N LEU A 39 14.99 31.63 -8.77
CA LEU A 39 14.49 31.96 -10.11
C LEU A 39 15.61 32.39 -11.06
N ARG A 40 16.67 33.01 -10.53
CA ARG A 40 17.86 33.38 -11.32
C ARG A 40 18.64 32.13 -11.73
N SER A 41 18.86 31.20 -10.81
CA SER A 41 19.56 29.94 -11.11
C SER A 41 18.81 29.07 -12.12
N VAL A 42 17.47 29.02 -12.05
CA VAL A 42 16.64 28.32 -13.05
C VAL A 42 16.77 28.93 -14.45
N ARG A 43 16.89 30.26 -14.54
CA ARG A 43 17.08 30.95 -15.83
C ARG A 43 18.46 30.69 -16.42
N GLU A 44 19.51 30.78 -15.61
CA GLU A 44 20.88 30.48 -16.01
C GLU A 44 21.02 29.02 -16.45
N PHE A 45 20.40 28.09 -15.74
CA PHE A 45 20.36 26.68 -16.14
C PHE A 45 19.62 26.46 -17.46
N ALA A 46 18.50 27.16 -17.67
CA ALA A 46 17.76 27.09 -18.94
C ALA A 46 18.58 27.66 -20.11
N GLU A 47 19.37 28.72 -19.88
CA GLU A 47 20.30 29.26 -20.88
C GLU A 47 21.46 28.29 -21.16
N LEU A 48 22.01 27.64 -20.13
CA LEU A 48 23.03 26.61 -20.28
C LEU A 48 22.51 25.41 -21.09
N LEU A 49 21.29 24.94 -20.83
CA LEU A 49 20.66 23.86 -21.60
C LEU A 49 20.40 24.27 -23.06
N ARG A 50 20.13 25.54 -23.33
CA ARG A 50 19.97 26.06 -24.69
C ARG A 50 21.30 26.36 -25.39
N SER A 51 22.42 26.33 -24.68
CA SER A 51 23.72 26.59 -25.28
C SER A 51 24.06 25.58 -26.37
N ASP A 52 24.71 26.05 -27.44
CA ASP A 52 25.03 25.22 -28.60
C ASP A 52 25.88 24.02 -28.22
N LYS A 53 26.79 24.17 -27.26
CA LYS A 53 27.65 23.08 -26.75
C LYS A 53 26.85 21.93 -26.17
N VAL A 54 25.83 22.24 -25.35
CA VAL A 54 24.98 21.20 -24.73
C VAL A 54 24.08 20.56 -25.79
N GLN A 55 23.52 21.35 -26.70
CA GLN A 55 22.67 20.84 -27.78
C GLN A 55 23.45 19.97 -28.77
N GLU A 56 24.71 20.32 -29.07
CA GLU A 56 25.61 19.51 -29.89
C GLU A 56 25.98 18.20 -29.20
N ALA A 57 26.32 18.23 -27.91
CA ALA A 57 26.58 17.03 -27.13
C ALA A 57 25.35 16.09 -27.08
N LEU A 58 24.14 16.64 -26.90
CA LEU A 58 22.91 15.85 -26.92
C LEU A 58 22.60 15.27 -28.30
N ARG A 59 22.93 16.00 -29.38
CA ARG A 59 22.79 15.51 -30.76
C ARG A 59 23.77 14.38 -31.04
N ALA A 60 25.05 14.56 -30.67
CA ALA A 60 26.08 13.53 -30.78
C ALA A 60 25.74 12.27 -29.98
N ALA A 61 25.17 12.42 -28.77
CA ALA A 61 24.70 11.29 -27.97
C ALA A 61 23.58 10.51 -28.67
N ARG A 62 22.59 11.20 -29.27
CA ARG A 62 21.53 10.54 -30.07
C ARG A 62 22.08 9.85 -31.32
N GLU A 63 23.04 10.47 -32.00
CA GLU A 63 23.68 9.85 -33.17
C GLU A 63 24.49 8.61 -32.76
N SER A 64 25.16 8.66 -31.62
CA SER A 64 25.85 7.50 -31.05
C SER A 64 24.88 6.39 -30.67
N GLU A 65 23.73 6.70 -30.07
CA GLU A 65 22.68 5.73 -29.75
C GLU A 65 22.10 5.10 -31.02
N ALA A 66 21.88 5.89 -32.08
CA ALA A 66 21.36 5.38 -33.36
C ALA A 66 22.39 4.55 -34.14
N ALA A 67 23.68 4.88 -34.01
CA ALA A 67 24.78 4.13 -34.60
C ALA A 67 25.05 2.84 -33.82
N ASP A 68 24.91 2.86 -32.49
CA ASP A 68 25.09 1.71 -31.61
C ASP A 68 23.81 0.86 -31.56
N LYS A 69 23.53 0.18 -32.69
CA LYS A 69 22.50 -0.86 -32.77
C LYS A 69 22.91 -2.15 -32.07
N SER A 70 24.02 -2.17 -31.33
CA SER A 70 24.32 -3.32 -30.51
C SER A 70 23.20 -3.42 -29.48
N GLU A 71 22.38 -4.46 -29.61
CA GLU A 71 21.40 -4.83 -28.62
C GLU A 71 22.18 -5.17 -27.34
N LEU A 72 22.53 -4.16 -26.54
CA LEU A 72 22.83 -4.28 -25.12
C LEU A 72 21.54 -4.63 -24.38
N GLY A 73 20.77 -5.57 -24.93
CA GLY A 73 19.75 -6.28 -24.21
C GLY A 73 20.42 -6.76 -22.94
N ILE A 74 19.89 -6.30 -21.81
CA ILE A 74 20.31 -6.56 -20.43
C ILE A 74 20.13 -8.06 -20.06
N SER A 75 20.26 -8.93 -21.06
CA SER A 75 20.55 -10.35 -20.96
C SER A 75 21.98 -10.59 -20.46
N PHE A 76 22.35 -9.96 -19.34
CA PHE A 76 23.11 -10.68 -18.32
C PHE A 76 22.20 -11.77 -17.73
N ARG A 77 21.72 -12.67 -18.58
CA ARG A 77 21.17 -13.95 -18.18
C ARG A 77 22.37 -14.67 -17.59
N ARG A 78 22.60 -14.48 -16.28
CA ARG A 78 23.49 -15.29 -15.47
C ARG A 78 23.22 -16.73 -15.88
N GLN A 79 24.10 -17.30 -16.70
CA GLN A 79 24.13 -18.72 -16.95
C GLN A 79 24.50 -19.33 -15.61
N GLY A 80 23.47 -19.63 -14.81
CA GLY A 80 23.58 -20.44 -13.63
C GLY A 80 24.13 -21.78 -14.08
N ARG A 81 25.45 -21.91 -14.03
CA ARG A 81 26.14 -23.19 -14.08
C ARG A 81 25.52 -24.04 -12.97
N LYS A 82 24.55 -24.87 -13.33
CA LYS A 82 23.98 -25.91 -12.48
C LYS A 82 25.13 -26.85 -12.14
N ARG A 83 25.85 -26.56 -11.05
CA ARG A 83 26.74 -27.53 -10.41
C ARG A 83 25.84 -28.70 -10.00
N LYS A 84 25.98 -29.82 -10.70
CA LYS A 84 25.41 -31.11 -10.29
C LYS A 84 25.91 -31.38 -8.87
N ARG A 85 25.05 -31.19 -7.86
CA ARG A 85 25.34 -31.66 -6.51
C ARG A 85 25.28 -33.18 -6.56
N SER A 86 26.28 -33.84 -5.97
CA SER A 86 26.25 -35.28 -5.73
C SER A 86 24.99 -35.63 -4.96
N VAL A 87 24.38 -36.78 -5.30
CA VAL A 87 23.22 -37.33 -4.60
C VAL A 87 23.58 -37.44 -3.12
N SER A 88 22.82 -36.76 -2.25
CA SER A 88 23.07 -36.80 -0.82
C SER A 88 22.99 -38.26 -0.33
N PRO A 89 23.93 -38.71 0.51
CA PRO A 89 23.96 -40.08 0.99
C PRO A 89 22.65 -40.46 1.69
N VAL A 90 22.24 -41.71 1.47
CA VAL A 90 21.09 -42.35 2.11
C VAL A 90 21.30 -42.30 3.62
N GLY A 91 20.51 -41.49 4.32
CA GLY A 91 20.66 -41.25 5.76
C GLY A 91 20.78 -39.77 6.18
N SER A 92 20.82 -38.83 5.22
CA SER A 92 20.65 -37.40 5.56
C SER A 92 19.27 -37.20 6.23
N PRO A 93 19.19 -36.50 7.38
CA PRO A 93 17.92 -36.20 8.03
C PRO A 93 16.97 -35.58 7.01
N GLN A 94 15.70 -36.00 7.05
CA GLN A 94 14.67 -35.48 6.15
C GLN A 94 14.74 -33.95 6.15
N PRO A 95 14.70 -33.30 4.97
CA PRO A 95 14.63 -31.85 4.90
C PRO A 95 13.49 -31.41 5.81
N TYR A 96 13.79 -30.54 6.78
CA TYR A 96 12.79 -30.00 7.68
C TYR A 96 11.62 -29.47 6.83
N VAL A 97 10.49 -30.15 6.92
CA VAL A 97 9.24 -29.67 6.34
C VAL A 97 8.73 -28.68 7.37
N PRO A 98 8.78 -27.35 7.10
CA PRO A 98 8.22 -26.40 8.03
C PRO A 98 6.76 -26.79 8.29
N PRO A 99 6.32 -26.84 9.57
CA PRO A 99 4.95 -27.14 9.88
C PRO A 99 4.04 -26.19 9.09
N PRO A 100 2.88 -26.67 8.60
CA PRO A 100 1.95 -25.82 7.88
C PRO A 100 1.70 -24.56 8.70
N PRO A 101 1.79 -23.36 8.10
CA PRO A 101 1.71 -22.11 8.82
C PRO A 101 0.46 -22.12 9.67
N ARG A 102 0.64 -22.10 11.00
CA ARG A 102 -0.47 -21.98 11.94
C ARG A 102 -1.11 -20.64 11.63
N SER A 103 -2.39 -20.65 11.24
CA SER A 103 -3.19 -19.44 11.08
C SER A 103 -3.43 -18.83 12.46
N SER A 104 -2.41 -18.21 13.05
CA SER A 104 -2.58 -17.28 14.15
C SER A 104 -3.24 -16.05 13.54
N SER A 105 -4.56 -16.10 13.42
CA SER A 105 -5.31 -15.03 12.79
C SER A 105 -5.17 -13.76 13.61
N LEU A 106 -4.41 -12.80 13.08
CA LEU A 106 -4.29 -11.43 13.60
C LEU A 106 -5.62 -10.70 13.50
N PHE A 107 -6.55 -11.20 12.68
CA PHE A 107 -7.92 -10.75 12.63
C PHE A 107 -8.77 -11.66 13.50
N SER A 108 -9.42 -11.08 14.51
CA SER A 108 -10.39 -11.78 15.34
C SER A 108 -11.49 -12.40 14.45
N PRO A 109 -12.00 -13.60 14.77
CA PRO A 109 -13.12 -14.19 14.04
C PRO A 109 -14.32 -13.22 14.02
N PRO A 110 -15.01 -13.06 12.88
CA PRO A 110 -15.97 -11.99 12.68
C PRO A 110 -17.38 -12.36 13.13
N GLU A 111 -17.83 -11.86 14.29
CA GLU A 111 -19.27 -11.75 14.56
C GLU A 111 -19.79 -10.33 14.24
N ASP A 112 -18.95 -9.31 14.36
CA ASP A 112 -19.30 -7.89 14.12
C ASP A 112 -18.67 -7.26 12.87
N ASP A 113 -17.95 -8.03 12.03
CA ASP A 113 -17.37 -7.45 10.82
C ASP A 113 -18.46 -7.11 9.80
N PRO A 114 -18.31 -5.99 9.06
CA PRO A 114 -19.22 -5.65 7.99
C PRO A 114 -19.28 -6.80 6.99
N LEU A 115 -20.50 -7.12 6.54
CA LEU A 115 -20.71 -8.15 5.52
C LEU A 115 -19.72 -7.95 4.36
N PRO A 116 -19.00 -9.00 3.95
CA PRO A 116 -18.02 -8.91 2.87
C PRO A 116 -18.61 -8.21 1.64
N LEU A 117 -17.89 -7.19 1.14
CA LEU A 117 -18.41 -6.38 0.05
C LEU A 117 -18.62 -7.23 -1.20
N ARG A 118 -19.82 -7.14 -1.79
CA ARG A 118 -20.12 -7.77 -3.07
C ARG A 118 -19.95 -6.78 -4.22
N VAL A 119 -19.87 -7.34 -5.41
CA VAL A 119 -19.66 -6.62 -6.68
C VAL A 119 -20.73 -5.56 -6.90
N GLU A 120 -22.00 -5.87 -6.60
CA GLU A 120 -23.11 -4.94 -6.83
C GLU A 120 -23.04 -3.72 -5.90
N SER A 121 -22.48 -3.92 -4.71
CA SER A 121 -22.33 -2.87 -3.70
C SER A 121 -21.04 -2.05 -3.84
N LEU A 122 -20.12 -2.42 -4.75
CA LEU A 122 -18.81 -1.77 -4.85
C LEU A 122 -18.92 -0.28 -5.22
N VAL A 123 -19.75 0.06 -6.20
CA VAL A 123 -19.92 1.44 -6.64
C VAL A 123 -20.54 2.30 -5.53
N GLN A 124 -21.55 1.77 -4.84
CA GLN A 124 -22.17 2.44 -3.71
C GLN A 124 -21.16 2.68 -2.59
N PHE A 125 -20.39 1.65 -2.22
CA PHE A 125 -19.33 1.76 -1.24
C PHE A 125 -18.30 2.86 -1.57
N VAL A 126 -17.88 2.95 -2.85
CA VAL A 126 -16.94 4.01 -3.29
C VAL A 126 -17.57 5.40 -3.13
N ARG A 127 -18.86 5.56 -3.43
CA ARG A 127 -19.59 6.82 -3.24
C ARG A 127 -19.68 7.18 -1.76
N ASP A 128 -20.18 6.26 -0.93
CA ASP A 128 -20.34 6.45 0.51
C ASP A 128 -19.00 6.82 1.17
N PHE A 129 -17.92 6.15 0.74
CA PHE A 129 -16.56 6.47 1.16
C PHE A 129 -16.16 7.91 0.82
N ASN A 130 -16.38 8.34 -0.41
CA ASN A 130 -16.01 9.69 -0.85
C ASN A 130 -16.91 10.80 -0.26
N HIS A 131 -18.15 10.47 0.09
CA HIS A 131 -19.06 11.38 0.79
C HIS A 131 -18.71 11.57 2.27
N GLY A 132 -17.86 10.69 2.83
CA GLY A 132 -17.52 10.69 4.25
C GLY A 132 -18.59 10.00 5.11
N GLU A 133 -19.52 9.27 4.49
CA GLU A 133 -20.52 8.45 5.20
C GLU A 133 -19.95 7.11 5.65
N PHE A 134 -18.68 6.83 5.34
CA PHE A 134 -17.97 5.65 5.80
C PHE A 134 -17.69 5.74 7.30
N LYS A 135 -18.70 5.33 8.09
CA LYS A 135 -18.70 5.24 9.56
C LYS A 135 -17.90 4.04 10.05
N HIS A 136 -16.66 3.85 9.62
CA HIS A 136 -15.79 2.91 10.33
C HIS A 136 -15.18 3.58 11.55
N ALA A 137 -15.07 2.79 12.62
CA ALA A 137 -14.82 3.14 14.04
C ALA A 137 -13.51 3.90 14.37
N PHE A 138 -12.86 4.55 13.41
CA PHE A 138 -11.57 5.21 13.58
C PHE A 138 -11.65 6.71 13.90
N THR A 139 -12.84 7.31 13.94
CA THR A 139 -13.01 8.62 14.56
C THR A 139 -13.07 8.46 16.08
N ALA A 140 -11.90 8.24 16.68
CA ALA A 140 -11.64 8.89 17.95
C ALA A 140 -11.77 10.39 17.64
N GLU A 141 -12.80 11.04 18.19
CA GLU A 141 -12.95 12.49 18.21
C GLU A 141 -11.84 13.13 19.06
N ALA A 142 -10.58 12.89 18.70
CA ALA A 142 -9.43 13.51 19.31
C ALA A 142 -9.24 14.88 18.65
N ASP A 143 -9.86 15.88 19.28
CA ASP A 143 -9.40 17.26 19.39
C ASP A 143 -8.90 17.94 18.09
N GLY A 144 -9.83 18.51 17.32
CA GLY A 144 -9.58 19.75 16.59
C GLY A 144 -8.66 19.71 15.37
N ILE A 145 -8.27 18.53 14.87
CA ILE A 145 -7.52 18.46 13.60
C ILE A 145 -8.47 18.82 12.45
N PRO A 146 -8.15 19.85 11.63
CA PRO A 146 -9.02 20.26 10.54
C PRO A 146 -9.26 19.10 9.55
N PRO A 147 -10.42 19.05 8.88
CA PRO A 147 -10.83 17.97 7.98
C PRO A 147 -10.03 17.89 6.66
N SER A 148 -8.80 18.41 6.63
CA SER A 148 -8.09 18.83 5.41
C SER A 148 -7.56 17.72 4.50
N SER A 149 -7.58 16.45 4.92
CA SER A 149 -7.12 15.35 4.06
C SER A 149 -8.20 14.28 3.93
N LYS A 150 -9.23 14.59 3.13
CA LYS A 150 -10.21 13.59 2.72
C LYS A 150 -9.50 12.57 1.83
N CYS A 151 -9.40 11.34 2.30
CA CYS A 151 -9.02 10.21 1.47
C CYS A 151 -10.01 10.10 0.30
N LYS A 152 -9.54 9.65 -0.86
CA LYS A 152 -10.38 9.43 -2.04
C LYS A 152 -10.24 8.00 -2.51
N LEU A 153 -11.35 7.41 -2.94
CA LEU A 153 -11.39 6.09 -3.55
C LEU A 153 -12.05 6.23 -4.92
N ALA A 154 -11.47 5.61 -5.95
CA ALA A 154 -12.02 5.63 -7.30
C ALA A 154 -11.79 4.30 -8.00
N ILE A 155 -12.70 3.91 -8.90
CA ILE A 155 -12.45 2.78 -9.80
C ILE A 155 -11.50 3.27 -10.89
N TRP A 156 -10.35 2.60 -11.03
CA TRP A 156 -9.35 2.93 -12.04
C TRP A 156 -9.59 2.12 -13.30
N SER A 157 -9.77 2.80 -14.43
CA SER A 157 -9.84 2.19 -15.75
C SER A 157 -8.82 2.82 -16.68
N ARG A 158 -8.14 1.99 -17.46
CA ARG A 158 -7.16 2.42 -18.46
C ARG A 158 -7.83 2.93 -19.74
N THR A 159 -9.02 2.38 -20.05
CA THR A 159 -9.76 2.68 -21.27
C THR A 159 -10.69 3.86 -21.01
N LYS A 160 -10.53 4.95 -21.77
CA LYS A 160 -11.43 6.12 -21.69
C LYS A 160 -12.91 5.72 -21.83
N MET A 161 -13.21 4.74 -22.69
CA MET A 161 -14.59 4.26 -22.87
C MET A 161 -15.24 3.79 -21.57
N LEU A 162 -14.52 3.05 -20.72
CA LEU A 162 -15.06 2.62 -19.43
C LEU A 162 -15.25 3.80 -18.46
N GLN A 163 -14.42 4.85 -18.55
CA GLN A 163 -14.64 6.06 -17.76
C GLN A 163 -15.91 6.79 -18.21
N ASP A 164 -16.10 6.92 -19.51
CA ASP A 164 -17.27 7.59 -20.07
C ASP A 164 -18.56 6.82 -19.76
N GLU A 165 -18.53 5.47 -19.82
CA GLU A 165 -19.65 4.62 -19.40
C GLU A 165 -19.94 4.73 -17.90
N LEU A 166 -18.91 4.67 -17.04
CA LEU A 166 -19.08 4.84 -15.59
C LEU A 166 -19.60 6.24 -15.24
N LYS A 167 -19.13 7.27 -15.94
CA LYS A 167 -19.58 8.65 -15.73
C LYS A 167 -21.02 8.86 -16.21
N ALA A 168 -21.41 8.27 -17.35
CA ALA A 168 -22.79 8.30 -17.83
C ALA A 168 -23.76 7.63 -16.84
N LEU A 169 -23.30 6.58 -16.14
CA LEU A 169 -24.05 5.92 -15.07
C LEU A 169 -24.14 6.74 -13.77
N GLU A 170 -23.21 7.67 -13.53
CA GLU A 170 -23.30 8.61 -12.40
C GLU A 170 -24.27 9.76 -12.68
N GLU A 171 -24.34 10.22 -13.93
CA GLU A 171 -25.15 11.38 -14.31
C GLU A 171 -26.62 11.04 -14.58
N THR A 172 -27.02 9.77 -14.61
CA THR A 172 -28.43 9.38 -14.79
C THR A 172 -29.18 9.41 -13.45
N PRO A 173 -30.01 10.44 -13.16
CA PRO A 173 -30.74 10.54 -11.91
C PRO A 173 -31.71 9.37 -11.78
N SER A 174 -31.63 8.71 -10.62
CA SER A 174 -32.29 7.45 -10.29
C SER A 174 -33.82 7.57 -10.29
N SER A 175 -34.43 7.53 -11.48
CA SER A 175 -35.87 7.40 -11.66
C SER A 175 -36.32 5.96 -11.35
N SER A 176 -36.40 5.63 -10.05
CA SER A 176 -37.12 4.55 -9.34
C SER A 176 -37.19 3.10 -9.88
N GLY A 177 -36.59 2.74 -11.01
CA GLY A 177 -36.71 1.42 -11.62
C GLY A 177 -35.53 0.49 -11.36
N SER A 178 -35.60 -0.32 -10.30
CA SER A 178 -34.92 -1.62 -10.12
C SER A 178 -33.43 -1.68 -10.50
N GLY A 179 -32.54 -1.53 -9.49
CA GLY A 179 -31.08 -1.58 -9.55
C GLY A 179 -30.43 -2.92 -9.97
N ARG A 180 -30.94 -3.56 -11.03
CA ARG A 180 -30.47 -4.85 -11.54
C ARG A 180 -29.48 -4.74 -12.72
N LEU A 181 -29.16 -3.53 -13.16
CA LEU A 181 -28.37 -3.30 -14.39
C LEU A 181 -26.88 -2.97 -14.18
N VAL A 182 -26.40 -2.74 -12.95
CA VAL A 182 -25.01 -2.30 -12.71
C VAL A 182 -24.03 -3.45 -12.47
N ALA A 183 -24.52 -4.70 -12.33
CA ALA A 183 -23.65 -5.89 -12.35
C ALA A 183 -23.09 -6.19 -13.76
N ALA A 184 -23.32 -5.31 -14.74
CA ALA A 184 -22.77 -5.40 -16.08
C ALA A 184 -21.24 -5.32 -16.06
N LYS A 185 -20.60 -6.50 -15.92
CA LYS A 185 -19.22 -6.81 -16.28
C LYS A 185 -18.18 -5.75 -15.89
N LEU A 186 -17.95 -5.60 -14.59
CA LEU A 186 -16.68 -5.01 -14.15
C LEU A 186 -15.51 -5.82 -14.76
N PRO A 187 -14.46 -5.16 -15.27
CA PRO A 187 -13.31 -5.87 -15.83
C PRO A 187 -12.66 -6.72 -14.72
N ASN A 188 -12.27 -7.96 -15.04
CA ASN A 188 -11.51 -8.80 -14.11
C ASN A 188 -10.04 -8.87 -14.61
N PRO A 189 -9.05 -8.31 -13.89
CA PRO A 189 -9.16 -7.70 -12.55
C PRO A 189 -9.73 -6.28 -12.55
N THR A 190 -10.50 -5.94 -11.51
CA THR A 190 -10.97 -4.56 -11.27
C THR A 190 -9.95 -3.86 -10.41
N VAL A 191 -9.50 -2.67 -10.81
CA VAL A 191 -8.50 -1.92 -10.04
C VAL A 191 -9.17 -0.74 -9.35
N LEU A 192 -9.01 -0.62 -8.04
CA LEU A 192 -9.33 0.60 -7.31
C LEU A 192 -8.08 1.45 -7.12
N ARG A 193 -8.24 2.76 -7.17
CA ARG A 193 -7.24 3.75 -6.80
C ARG A 193 -7.69 4.42 -5.52
N PHE A 194 -6.94 4.19 -4.44
CA PHE A 194 -7.09 4.90 -3.18
C PHE A 194 -6.02 5.99 -3.08
N MET A 195 -6.36 7.14 -2.51
CA MET A 195 -5.51 8.32 -2.47
C MET A 195 -5.62 9.02 -1.12
N ILE A 196 -4.49 9.31 -0.52
CA ILE A 196 -4.34 10.23 0.60
C ILE A 196 -3.58 11.45 0.04
N PRO A 197 -4.23 12.63 -0.05
CA PRO A 197 -3.59 13.84 -0.58
C PRO A 197 -2.23 14.09 0.08
N ASP A 198 -1.23 14.37 -0.74
CA ASP A 198 0.16 14.68 -0.34
C ASP A 198 0.92 13.60 0.45
N ILE A 199 0.32 12.42 0.65
CA ILE A 199 0.95 11.31 1.39
C ILE A 199 1.23 10.13 0.48
N LEU A 200 0.20 9.55 -0.15
CA LEU A 200 0.35 8.38 -1.02
C LEU A 200 -0.86 8.17 -1.91
N PHE A 201 -0.70 7.34 -2.94
CA PHE A 201 -1.82 6.65 -3.56
C PHE A 201 -1.50 5.17 -3.69
N THR A 202 -2.54 4.33 -3.65
CA THR A 202 -2.42 2.88 -3.81
C THR A 202 -3.34 2.37 -4.91
N TYR A 203 -2.86 1.43 -5.71
CA TYR A 203 -3.71 0.61 -6.56
C TYR A 203 -4.04 -0.70 -5.85
N ILE A 204 -5.31 -1.05 -5.84
CA ILE A 204 -5.84 -2.27 -5.21
C ILE A 204 -6.45 -3.09 -6.34
N SER A 205 -5.83 -4.23 -6.67
CA SER A 205 -6.37 -5.16 -7.67
C SER A 205 -7.36 -6.09 -6.98
N LEU A 206 -8.56 -6.16 -7.55
CA LEU A 206 -9.67 -6.96 -7.07
C LEU A 206 -9.96 -8.09 -8.05
N ILE A 207 -10.13 -9.29 -7.52
CA ILE A 207 -10.64 -10.45 -8.27
C ILE A 207 -12.13 -10.58 -7.96
N VAL A 208 -12.90 -10.67 -9.03
CA VAL A 208 -14.34 -10.93 -8.99
C VAL A 208 -14.60 -12.26 -9.68
N THR A 209 -14.97 -13.28 -8.90
CA THR A 209 -15.23 -14.63 -9.42
C THR A 209 -16.68 -14.80 -9.85
N SER A 210 -17.62 -14.41 -8.98
CA SER A 210 -19.07 -14.41 -9.22
C SER A 210 -19.66 -13.10 -8.68
N ALA A 211 -20.89 -12.77 -9.08
CA ALA A 211 -21.62 -11.62 -8.55
C ALA A 211 -21.96 -11.79 -7.05
N GLU A 212 -22.32 -13.03 -6.66
CA GLU A 212 -22.71 -13.38 -5.29
C GLU A 212 -21.50 -13.55 -4.34
N ASP A 213 -20.32 -13.80 -4.92
CA ASP A 213 -19.10 -14.02 -4.16
C ASP A 213 -18.55 -12.71 -3.59
N PRO A 214 -17.96 -12.73 -2.39
CA PRO A 214 -17.29 -11.58 -1.84
C PRO A 214 -16.10 -11.18 -2.71
N ILE A 215 -15.92 -9.87 -2.88
CA ILE A 215 -14.78 -9.33 -3.62
C ILE A 215 -13.49 -9.72 -2.90
N GLN A 216 -12.56 -10.33 -3.62
CA GLN A 216 -11.25 -10.71 -3.10
C GLN A 216 -10.20 -9.68 -3.51
N VAL A 217 -9.32 -9.32 -2.58
CA VAL A 217 -8.17 -8.47 -2.88
C VAL A 217 -7.00 -9.34 -3.33
N GLU A 218 -6.55 -9.14 -4.56
CA GLU A 218 -5.42 -9.88 -5.13
C GLU A 218 -4.08 -9.26 -4.73
N SER A 219 -3.96 -7.95 -4.93
CA SER A 219 -2.70 -7.25 -4.71
C SER A 219 -2.90 -5.77 -4.43
N VAL A 220 -1.94 -5.18 -3.71
CA VAL A 220 -1.92 -3.75 -3.40
C VAL A 220 -0.53 -3.21 -3.68
N THR A 221 -0.45 -2.13 -4.45
CA THR A 221 0.79 -1.41 -4.74
C THR A 221 0.65 0.05 -4.34
N ALA A 222 1.57 0.54 -3.50
CA ALA A 222 1.59 1.89 -2.98
C ALA A 222 2.67 2.74 -3.65
N PHE A 223 2.39 4.03 -3.81
CA PHE A 223 3.23 5.02 -4.47
C PHE A 223 3.14 6.36 -3.76
N GLY A 224 4.20 7.16 -3.91
CA GLY A 224 4.25 8.54 -3.46
C GLY A 224 3.45 9.48 -4.36
N PRO A 225 3.03 10.65 -3.85
CA PRO A 225 2.10 11.55 -4.55
C PRO A 225 2.60 12.06 -5.90
N ARG A 226 3.92 12.14 -6.07
CA ARG A 226 4.58 12.67 -7.27
C ARG A 226 4.89 11.59 -8.32
N GLU A 227 4.69 10.32 -7.98
CA GLU A 227 4.99 9.21 -8.88
C GLU A 227 3.90 9.07 -9.97
N LYS A 228 4.31 9.01 -11.23
CA LYS A 228 3.41 8.78 -12.38
C LYS A 228 3.52 7.34 -12.87
N LYS A 229 3.27 6.39 -11.96
CA LYS A 229 3.46 4.95 -12.20
C LYS A 229 2.14 4.22 -12.46
N LEU A 230 2.23 3.14 -13.23
CA LEU A 230 1.11 2.24 -13.51
C LEU A 230 0.93 1.20 -12.38
N PRO A 231 -0.26 0.57 -12.23
CA PRO A 231 -0.54 -0.37 -11.13
C PRO A 231 0.45 -1.54 -11.00
N HIS A 232 1.02 -1.99 -12.13
CA HIS A 232 1.97 -3.10 -12.21
C HIS A 232 3.44 -2.68 -12.07
N GLN A 233 3.71 -1.38 -11.92
CA GLN A 233 5.06 -0.87 -11.71
C GLN A 233 5.40 -0.85 -10.22
N ARG A 234 6.69 -0.80 -9.92
CA ARG A 234 7.19 -0.61 -8.55
C ARG A 234 7.38 0.89 -8.29
N SER A 235 7.14 1.31 -7.06
CA SER A 235 7.46 2.67 -6.61
C SER A 235 8.97 2.92 -6.68
N ASP A 236 9.38 4.15 -6.99
CA ASP A 236 10.78 4.58 -6.96
C ASP A 236 11.28 4.85 -5.53
N TYR A 237 10.38 5.08 -4.56
CA TYR A 237 10.75 5.36 -3.18
C TYR A 237 10.71 4.11 -2.31
N GLN A 238 11.82 3.81 -1.64
CA GLN A 238 11.98 2.63 -0.79
C GLN A 238 10.86 2.48 0.26
N VAL A 239 10.38 3.59 0.84
CA VAL A 239 9.30 3.59 1.83
C VAL A 239 8.01 2.94 1.30
N PHE A 240 7.57 3.32 0.09
CA PHE A 240 6.33 2.78 -0.49
C PHE A 240 6.53 1.38 -1.05
N GLN A 241 7.75 1.04 -1.46
CA GLN A 241 8.10 -0.35 -1.79
C GLN A 241 7.96 -1.26 -0.56
N MET A 242 8.46 -0.83 0.60
CA MET A 242 8.35 -1.57 1.87
C MET A 242 6.90 -1.66 2.34
N LEU A 243 6.13 -0.57 2.23
CA LEU A 243 4.69 -0.57 2.52
C LEU A 243 3.93 -1.56 1.64
N SER A 244 4.18 -1.54 0.33
CA SER A 244 3.56 -2.49 -0.61
C SER A 244 3.88 -3.94 -0.25
N GLN A 245 5.15 -4.22 0.09
CA GLN A 245 5.57 -5.55 0.53
C GLN A 245 4.91 -5.97 1.84
N HIS A 246 4.75 -5.05 2.80
CA HIS A 246 4.12 -5.35 4.07
C HIS A 246 2.63 -5.69 3.89
N ILE A 247 1.90 -4.88 3.12
CA ILE A 247 0.50 -5.16 2.77
C ILE A 247 0.40 -6.49 2.01
N ALA A 248 1.30 -6.76 1.06
CA ALA A 248 1.31 -8.03 0.33
C ALA A 248 1.52 -9.25 1.25
N LYS A 249 2.43 -9.17 2.23
CA LYS A 249 2.61 -10.24 3.23
C LYS A 249 1.35 -10.43 4.09
N MET A 250 0.68 -9.33 4.45
CA MET A 250 -0.59 -9.38 5.16
C MET A 250 -1.66 -10.08 4.30
N LEU A 251 -1.84 -9.68 3.03
CA LEU A 251 -2.78 -10.33 2.11
C LEU A 251 -2.48 -11.81 1.89
N GLN A 252 -1.21 -12.20 1.79
CA GLN A 252 -0.82 -13.61 1.66
C GLN A 252 -1.15 -14.42 2.92
N SER A 253 -1.03 -13.80 4.09
CA SER A 253 -1.40 -14.43 5.36
C SER A 253 -2.93 -14.49 5.54
N TYR A 254 -3.65 -13.54 4.93
CA TYR A 254 -5.10 -13.34 5.05
C TYR A 254 -5.75 -13.14 3.68
N PRO A 255 -5.83 -14.20 2.85
CA PRO A 255 -6.34 -14.08 1.48
C PRO A 255 -7.82 -13.70 1.40
N ARG A 256 -8.55 -13.79 2.53
CA ARG A 256 -9.97 -13.46 2.64
C ARG A 256 -10.24 -12.14 3.36
N VAL A 257 -9.24 -11.25 3.45
CA VAL A 257 -9.46 -9.94 4.10
C VAL A 257 -10.54 -9.15 3.33
N PRO A 258 -11.61 -8.67 4.00
CA PRO A 258 -12.62 -7.85 3.34
C PRO A 258 -12.00 -6.54 2.83
N LEU A 259 -12.46 -6.07 1.66
CA LEU A 259 -12.00 -4.80 1.08
C LEU A 259 -12.18 -3.64 2.05
N GLN A 260 -13.26 -3.64 2.84
CA GLN A 260 -13.55 -2.59 3.82
C GLN A 260 -12.46 -2.49 4.89
N ILE A 261 -11.99 -3.63 5.41
CA ILE A 261 -10.92 -3.70 6.41
C ILE A 261 -9.60 -3.21 5.82
N LEU A 262 -9.30 -3.58 4.57
CA LEU A 262 -8.13 -3.08 3.86
C LEU A 262 -8.19 -1.57 3.63
N VAL A 263 -9.33 -1.03 3.19
CA VAL A 263 -9.50 0.41 3.01
C VAL A 263 -9.36 1.14 4.34
N SER A 264 -9.91 0.58 5.43
CA SER A 264 -9.72 1.12 6.78
C SER A 264 -8.25 1.13 7.20
N LEU A 265 -7.51 0.05 6.92
CA LEU A 265 -6.06 0.00 7.10
C LEU A 265 -5.37 1.10 6.29
N LEU A 266 -5.74 1.29 5.01
CA LEU A 266 -5.18 2.34 4.17
C LEU A 266 -5.46 3.75 4.71
N VAL A 267 -6.68 4.01 5.19
CA VAL A 267 -7.07 5.28 5.82
C VAL A 267 -6.21 5.59 7.04
N SER A 268 -5.86 4.58 7.83
CA SER A 268 -5.02 4.81 9.00
C SER A 268 -3.64 5.37 8.64
N TYR A 269 -3.11 5.18 7.41
CA TYR A 269 -1.88 5.85 6.95
C TYR A 269 -2.01 7.35 6.69
N ARG A 270 -3.17 7.98 6.95
CA ARG A 270 -3.32 9.45 6.88
C ARG A 270 -2.33 10.18 7.78
N GLY A 271 -1.93 9.60 8.90
CA GLY A 271 -0.92 10.16 9.79
C GLY A 271 0.51 9.67 9.52
N LEU A 272 0.81 9.02 8.38
CA LEU A 272 2.10 8.34 8.15
C LEU A 272 3.35 9.19 8.47
N PHE A 273 3.29 10.52 8.25
CA PHE A 273 4.41 11.44 8.51
C PHE A 273 4.29 12.26 9.80
N VAL A 274 3.20 12.10 10.54
CA VAL A 274 2.86 12.91 11.72
C VAL A 274 2.74 12.05 12.99
N GLU A 275 2.29 10.81 12.85
CA GLU A 275 2.12 9.87 13.96
C GLU A 275 3.46 9.45 14.57
N GLN A 276 3.50 9.41 15.90
CA GLN A 276 4.60 8.83 16.65
C GLN A 276 4.52 7.30 16.60
N CYS A 277 5.67 6.64 16.43
CA CYS A 277 5.71 5.20 16.63
C CYS A 277 5.38 4.85 18.08
N THR A 278 4.43 3.95 18.27
CA THR A 278 4.01 3.47 19.60
C THR A 278 5.14 2.78 20.38
N SER A 279 6.16 2.24 19.70
CA SER A 279 7.31 1.58 20.32
C SER A 279 8.41 2.57 20.74
N CYS A 280 8.88 3.45 19.84
CA CYS A 280 10.02 4.34 20.11
C CYS A 280 9.67 5.83 20.25
N ARG A 281 8.40 6.21 20.08
CA ARG A 281 7.84 7.57 20.24
C ARG A 281 8.43 8.67 19.35
N ARG A 282 9.21 8.34 18.31
CA ARG A 282 9.76 9.33 17.37
C ARG A 282 8.74 9.69 16.26
N VAL A 283 8.65 10.98 15.89
CA VAL A 283 8.01 11.50 14.66
C VAL A 283 9.12 11.85 13.67
N LEU A 284 9.08 11.31 12.46
CA LEU A 284 10.28 11.24 11.60
C LEU A 284 10.24 12.11 10.34
N SER A 285 9.30 13.06 10.21
CA SER A 285 9.27 13.95 9.04
C SER A 285 10.45 14.92 8.92
N GLN A 286 11.32 15.02 9.95
CA GLN A 286 12.41 16.02 9.99
C GLN A 286 13.84 15.46 9.78
N GLU A 287 14.09 14.14 9.88
CA GLU A 287 15.48 13.60 9.98
C GLU A 287 15.84 12.49 8.96
N GLY A 288 15.06 12.32 7.88
CA GLY A 288 15.41 11.33 6.83
C GLY A 288 15.20 9.86 7.20
N HIS A 289 14.40 9.56 8.23
CA HIS A 289 14.17 8.21 8.74
C HIS A 289 12.79 7.65 8.37
N ILE A 290 12.75 6.35 8.06
CA ILE A 290 11.62 5.61 7.47
C ILE A 290 10.35 5.74 8.35
N PRO A 291 9.22 6.24 7.81
CA PRO A 291 7.99 6.41 8.57
C PRO A 291 7.39 5.06 9.02
N PRO A 292 6.40 5.04 9.93
CA PRO A 292 5.68 3.84 10.33
C PRO A 292 4.88 3.25 9.16
N VAL A 293 5.58 2.49 8.31
CA VAL A 293 5.03 1.79 7.13
C VAL A 293 4.28 0.52 7.49
N ALA A 294 4.34 0.09 8.75
CA ALA A 294 3.68 -1.11 9.20
C ALA A 294 2.61 -0.75 10.22
N ARG A 295 1.50 -1.48 10.16
CA ARG A 295 0.43 -1.36 11.13
C ARG A 295 0.09 -2.74 11.64
N VAL A 296 -0.07 -2.83 12.95
CA VAL A 296 -0.45 -4.06 13.63
C VAL A 296 -1.88 -3.89 14.09
N TRP A 297 -2.72 -4.89 13.83
CA TRP A 297 -4.05 -4.92 14.38
C TRP A 297 -3.94 -5.29 15.85
N THR A 298 -4.32 -4.36 16.72
CA THR A 298 -4.42 -4.61 18.15
C THR A 298 -5.91 -4.84 18.45
N PRO A 299 -6.32 -6.07 18.82
CA PRO A 299 -7.68 -6.31 19.27
C PRO A 299 -7.93 -5.43 20.49
N LYS A 300 -9.09 -4.76 20.55
CA LYS A 300 -9.44 -3.97 21.72
C LYS A 300 -9.64 -4.94 22.86
N GLU A 301 -8.82 -4.77 23.89
CA GLU A 301 -8.96 -5.52 25.12
C GLU A 301 -10.39 -5.30 25.62
N ARG A 302 -11.15 -6.39 25.73
CA ARG A 302 -12.45 -6.34 26.38
C ARG A 302 -12.17 -5.84 27.81
N PRO A 303 -12.82 -4.77 28.28
CA PRO A 303 -12.64 -4.36 29.67
C PRO A 303 -12.93 -5.59 30.51
N ALA A 304 -11.95 -6.00 31.32
CA ALA A 304 -12.11 -7.15 32.20
C ALA A 304 -13.45 -6.96 32.94
N PRO A 305 -14.32 -7.97 32.99
CA PRO A 305 -15.62 -7.85 33.64
C PRO A 305 -15.36 -7.26 35.02
N SER A 306 -15.86 -6.04 35.26
CA SER A 306 -15.55 -5.32 36.47
C SER A 306 -16.06 -6.17 37.64
N VAL A 307 -15.16 -6.70 38.44
CA VAL A 307 -15.45 -7.60 39.57
C VAL A 307 -16.35 -6.96 40.63
N ASN A 308 -16.67 -5.66 40.49
CA ASN A 308 -17.46 -4.88 41.43
C ASN A 308 -18.99 -4.98 41.23
N ALA A 309 -19.48 -5.81 40.30
CA ALA A 309 -20.91 -6.08 40.15
C ALA A 309 -21.31 -7.45 40.74
N ILE A 310 -20.77 -7.82 41.91
CA ILE A 310 -21.43 -8.77 42.80
C ILE A 310 -22.45 -7.96 43.59
N GLU A 311 -23.56 -7.64 42.94
CA GLU A 311 -24.75 -7.18 43.63
C GLU A 311 -25.26 -8.38 44.45
N CYS A 312 -24.94 -8.38 45.75
CA CYS A 312 -25.58 -9.27 46.73
C CYS A 312 -27.09 -8.99 46.70
N LYS A 313 -27.82 -9.69 45.83
CA LYS A 313 -29.27 -9.84 45.94
C LYS A 313 -29.54 -10.42 47.32
N GLN A 314 -30.00 -9.56 48.23
CA GLN A 314 -30.54 -10.00 49.50
C GLN A 314 -31.74 -10.92 49.23
N PRO A 315 -31.86 -12.04 49.94
CA PRO A 315 -33.02 -12.90 49.86
C PRO A 315 -34.22 -12.17 50.47
N ASN A 316 -35.08 -11.60 49.63
CA ASN A 316 -36.42 -11.23 50.07
C ASN A 316 -37.22 -12.52 50.27
N ALA A 317 -37.43 -12.84 51.54
CA ALA A 317 -38.41 -13.81 51.97
C ALA A 317 -39.79 -13.17 51.83
N ASP A 318 -40.54 -13.56 50.81
CA ASP A 318 -42.00 -13.51 50.88
C ASP A 318 -42.59 -14.67 50.10
N GLY A 319 -43.37 -15.48 50.84
CA GLY A 319 -43.99 -16.71 50.36
C GLY A 319 -45.21 -16.44 49.48
N GLY A 320 -45.42 -17.32 48.50
CA GLY A 320 -46.63 -17.25 47.69
C GLY A 320 -46.68 -18.23 46.53
N THR A 321 -47.18 -19.43 46.82
CA THR A 321 -47.99 -20.30 45.96
C THR A 321 -47.38 -20.88 44.67
N SER A 322 -47.23 -22.20 44.74
CA SER A 322 -46.86 -23.18 43.73
C SER A 322 -47.65 -23.12 42.41
N GLY A 323 -46.95 -22.87 41.31
CA GLY A 323 -47.26 -23.38 39.98
C GLY A 323 -46.09 -24.23 39.47
N PRO A 324 -46.32 -25.33 38.72
CA PRO A 324 -45.26 -26.20 38.25
C PRO A 324 -44.32 -25.43 37.29
N PRO A 325 -42.99 -25.51 37.48
CA PRO A 325 -42.03 -24.79 36.66
C PRO A 325 -42.02 -25.41 35.25
N VAL A 326 -42.42 -24.63 34.25
CA VAL A 326 -42.10 -24.92 32.86
C VAL A 326 -40.57 -24.77 32.74
N PRO A 327 -39.84 -25.77 32.21
CA PRO A 327 -38.42 -25.66 31.98
C PRO A 327 -38.21 -24.62 30.88
N SER A 328 -37.99 -23.37 31.27
CA SER A 328 -37.45 -22.35 30.40
C SER A 328 -36.03 -22.80 30.04
N GLU A 329 -35.85 -23.22 28.79
CA GLU A 329 -34.53 -23.46 28.22
C GLU A 329 -33.65 -22.25 28.53
N PRO A 330 -32.39 -22.46 28.98
CA PRO A 330 -31.47 -21.36 29.14
C PRO A 330 -31.31 -20.72 27.77
N VAL A 331 -31.94 -19.56 27.59
CA VAL A 331 -31.61 -18.66 26.50
C VAL A 331 -30.20 -18.23 26.80
N ASN A 332 -29.24 -18.94 26.19
CA ASN A 332 -27.85 -18.53 26.11
C ASN A 332 -27.82 -17.26 25.25
N ASP A 333 -28.23 -16.14 25.82
CA ASP A 333 -27.82 -14.80 25.38
C ASP A 333 -26.35 -14.58 25.79
N ASP A 334 -25.50 -15.57 25.53
CA ASP A 334 -24.07 -15.39 25.30
C ASP A 334 -23.92 -14.75 23.90
N VAL A 335 -24.60 -13.63 23.68
CA VAL A 335 -24.26 -12.69 22.61
C VAL A 335 -22.98 -12.03 23.10
N ALA A 336 -21.87 -12.70 22.83
CA ALA A 336 -20.57 -12.23 23.18
C ALA A 336 -20.31 -10.93 22.38
N ASP A 337 -20.52 -9.79 23.03
CA ASP A 337 -20.16 -8.47 22.52
C ASP A 337 -18.65 -8.41 22.20
N HIS A 338 -18.28 -8.59 20.94
CA HIS A 338 -16.90 -8.84 20.51
C HIS A 338 -16.22 -7.52 20.09
N GLY A 339 -15.12 -7.20 20.79
CA GLY A 339 -14.55 -5.85 20.84
C GLY A 339 -13.96 -5.32 19.53
N SER A 340 -14.37 -4.11 19.17
CA SER A 340 -13.83 -3.27 18.10
C SER A 340 -12.31 -3.06 18.18
N GLY A 341 -11.47 -3.77 17.40
CA GLY A 341 -10.02 -3.55 17.37
C GLY A 341 -9.56 -2.27 16.66
N HIS A 342 -8.27 -1.94 16.72
CA HIS A 342 -7.69 -0.78 16.06
C HIS A 342 -6.29 -1.05 15.46
N TRP A 343 -5.91 -0.27 14.45
CA TRP A 343 -4.59 -0.35 13.81
C TRP A 343 -3.57 0.55 14.51
N GLU A 344 -2.53 -0.04 15.09
CA GLU A 344 -1.44 0.71 15.71
C GLU A 344 -0.27 0.93 14.75
N PRO A 345 0.29 2.16 14.66
CA PRO A 345 1.45 2.43 13.83
C PRO A 345 2.73 1.82 14.43
N ARG A 346 3.53 1.15 13.59
CA ARG A 346 4.84 0.58 13.93
C ARG A 346 5.88 0.94 12.87
N HIS A 347 7.10 1.28 13.30
CA HIS A 347 8.23 1.44 12.38
C HIS A 347 8.69 0.11 11.79
N ALA A 348 9.18 0.13 10.55
CA ALA A 348 9.81 -1.04 9.93
C ALA A 348 10.93 -1.63 10.80
N ALA A 349 11.76 -0.78 11.41
CA ALA A 349 12.82 -1.21 12.31
C ALA A 349 12.27 -1.78 13.64
N CYS A 350 11.18 -1.23 14.18
CA CYS A 350 10.56 -1.70 15.41
C CYS A 350 9.82 -3.04 15.26
N LEU A 351 9.59 -3.53 14.03
CA LEU A 351 9.00 -4.85 13.80
C LEU A 351 9.94 -6.02 14.12
N TYR A 352 11.25 -5.76 14.20
CA TYR A 352 12.28 -6.80 14.28
C TYR A 352 12.98 -6.88 15.66
N ASN A 353 12.47 -6.18 16.67
CA ASN A 353 13.04 -6.17 18.02
C ASN A 353 12.50 -7.29 18.91
#